data_AF-A0A4R3K319-F1
#
_entry.id   AF-A0A4R3K319-F1
#
_cell.length_a   1.000
_cell.length_b   1.000
_cell.length_c   1.000
_cell.angle_alpha   90.00
_cell.angle_beta   90.00
_cell.angle_gamma   90.00
#
_symmetry.space_group_name_H-M   'P 1'
#
loop_
_entity.id
_entity.type
_entity.pdbx_description
1 polymer ?
#
loop_
_entity_poly.entity_id
_entity_poly.type
_entity_poly.pdbx_seq_one_letter_code
_entity_poly.pdbx_strand_id
1 'polypeptide(L)' 'YSFAPIDFRKIASTNMLERLNREIRRRTTVVGIFPSMDSYIRLVVTYLIEYSEDWSTSRCYINPNTLQQVKEKRQKSVA' A
#
# COMPACT_ATOMS: atom_id res chain seq x y z
N TYR A 1 11.60 4.22 -18.84
CA TYR A 1 11.09 3.19 -17.91
C TYR A 1 9.83 2.56 -18.49
N SER A 2 9.94 1.46 -19.23
CA SER A 2 8.76 0.73 -19.73
C SER A 2 8.71 -0.65 -19.07
N PHE A 3 7.79 -0.81 -18.11
CA PHE A 3 7.48 -2.11 -17.52
C PHE A 3 6.26 -2.64 -18.28
N ALA A 4 6.47 -3.29 -19.42
CA ALA A 4 5.40 -3.63 -20.37
C ALA A 4 4.11 -4.26 -19.77
N PRO A 5 4.15 -5.08 -18.69
CA PRO A 5 2.91 -5.62 -18.12
C PRO A 5 2.31 -4.78 -16.97
N ILE A 6 2.94 -3.67 -16.56
CA ILE A 6 2.47 -2.78 -15.49
C ILE A 6 2.11 -1.41 -16.09
N ASP A 7 0.87 -0.97 -15.89
CA ASP A 7 0.45 0.38 -16.28
C ASP A 7 1.28 1.44 -15.54
N PHE A 8 1.94 2.33 -16.29
CA PHE A 8 2.78 3.39 -15.75
C PHE A 8 2.00 4.31 -14.79
N ARG A 9 0.69 4.51 -15.03
CA ARG A 9 -0.15 5.35 -14.15
C ARG A 9 -0.24 4.77 -12.76
N LYS A 10 -0.21 3.44 -12.63
CA LYS A 10 -0.25 2.78 -11.33
C LYS A 10 1.05 2.95 -10.55
N ILE A 11 2.17 3.13 -11.25
CA ILE A 11 3.49 3.37 -10.64
C ILE A 11 3.65 4.85 -10.29
N ALA A 12 3.18 5.75 -11.15
CA ALA A 12 3.34 7.19 -10.97
C ALA A 12 2.33 7.83 -10.00
N SER A 13 1.23 7.14 -9.68
CA SER A 13 0.17 7.68 -8.82
C SER A 13 0.46 7.55 -7.33
N THR A 14 0.18 8.61 -6.57
CA THR A 14 0.19 8.66 -5.10
C THR A 14 -1.19 8.41 -4.47
N ASN A 15 -2.23 8.16 -5.28
CA ASN A 15 -3.62 8.05 -4.83
C ASN A 15 -3.80 7.03 -3.69
N MET A 16 -3.04 5.93 -3.75
CA MET A 16 -3.09 4.88 -2.71
C MET A 16 -2.58 5.38 -1.36
N LEU A 17 -1.46 6.10 -1.36
CA LEU A 17 -0.87 6.68 -0.16
C LEU A 17 -1.75 7.81 0.38
N GLU A 18 -2.28 8.65 -0.50
CA GLU A 18 -3.22 9.70 -0.13
C GLU A 18 -4.49 9.15 0.52
N ARG A 19 -5.05 8.07 -0.03
CA ARG A 19 -6.23 7.39 0.53
C ARG A 19 -5.93 6.78 1.90
N LEU A 20 -4.76 6.14 2.05
CA LEU A 20 -4.32 5.59 3.33
C LEU A 20 -4.17 6.69 4.38
N ASN A 21 -3.47 7.79 4.05
CA ASN A 21 -3.27 8.92 4.94
C ASN A 21 -4.58 9.61 5.32
N ARG A 22 -5.52 9.72 4.38
CA ARG A 22 -6.86 10.25 4.65
C ARG A 22 -7.61 9.40 5.67
N GLU A 23 -7.56 8.07 5.54
CA GLU A 23 -8.25 7.17 6.46
C GLU A 23 -7.60 7.15 7.85
N ILE A 24 -6.27 7.20 7.93
CA ILE A 24 -5.55 7.38 9.20
C ILE A 24 -6.03 8.66 9.90
N ARG A 25 -6.06 9.79 9.18
CA ARG A 25 -6.55 11.07 9.72
C ARG A 25 -8.02 10.97 10.15
N ARG A 26 -8.89 10.38 9.33
CA ARG A 26 -10.31 10.22 9.67
C ARG A 26 -10.51 9.43 10.96
N ARG A 27 -9.81 8.29 11.11
CA ARG A 27 -9.92 7.43 12.30
C ARG A 27 -9.34 8.09 13.55
N THR A 28 -8.24 8.84 13.42
CA THR A 28 -7.64 9.53 14.57
C THR A 28 -8.42 10.77 14.99
N THR A 29 -9.06 11.47 14.05
CA THR A 29 -9.94 12.62 14.36
C THR A 29 -11.14 12.24 15.21
N VAL A 30 -11.69 11.03 15.05
CA VAL A 30 -12.83 10.55 15.89
C VAL A 30 -12.45 10.43 17.36
N VAL A 31 -11.20 10.08 17.67
CA VAL A 31 -10.72 9.97 19.05
C VAL A 31 -10.39 11.35 19.65
N GLY A 32 -9.94 12.29 18.82
CA GLY A 32 -9.60 13.66 19.24
C GLY A 32 -8.27 13.72 20.01
N ILE A 33 -8.27 13.33 21.28
CA ILE A 33 -7.09 13.39 22.18
C ILE A 33 -6.76 11.98 22.67
N PHE A 34 -5.50 11.57 22.51
CA PHE A 34 -5.02 10.26 22.97
C PHE A 34 -4.37 10.38 24.36
N PRO A 35 -4.59 9.40 25.25
CA PRO A 35 -4.00 9.40 26.59
C PRO A 35 -2.49 9.08 26.59
N SER A 36 -1.98 8.48 25.51
CA SER A 36 -0.55 8.19 25.31
C SER A 36 -0.21 7.97 23.84
N MET A 37 1.09 8.06 23.51
CA MET A 37 1.59 7.73 22.17
C MET A 37 1.30 6.28 21.79
N ASP A 38 1.42 5.33 22.73
CA ASP A 38 1.13 3.93 22.47
C ASP A 38 -0.34 3.70 22.09
N SER A 39 -1.25 4.47 22.66
CA SER A 39 -2.68 4.38 22.33
C SER A 39 -2.94 4.80 20.89
N TYR A 40 -2.24 5.84 20.42
CA TYR A 40 -2.28 6.27 19.02
C TYR A 40 -1.68 5.22 18.09
N ILE A 41 -0.50 4.70 18.43
CA ILE A 41 0.19 3.67 17.64
C ILE A 41 -0.70 2.43 17.51
N ARG A 42 -1.31 1.96 18.60
CA ARG A 42 -2.21 0.80 18.56
C ARG A 42 -3.35 1.00 17.56
N LEU A 43 -4.05 2.14 17.59
CA LEU A 43 -5.14 2.40 16.65
C LEU A 43 -4.65 2.35 15.19
N VAL A 44 -3.54 3.03 14.90
CA VAL A 44 -3.00 3.10 13.53
C VAL A 44 -2.52 1.72 13.08
N VAL A 45 -1.81 0.99 13.94
CA VAL A 45 -1.28 -0.35 13.62
C VAL A 45 -2.42 -1.33 13.38
N THR A 46 -3.45 -1.36 14.22
CA THR A 46 -4.62 -2.23 14.00
C THR A 46 -5.26 -1.96 12.63
N TYR A 47 -5.45 -0.69 12.27
CA TYR A 47 -5.96 -0.35 10.94
C TYR A 47 -5.01 -0.76 9.80
N LEU A 48 -3.69 -0.61 9.98
CA LEU A 48 -2.72 -1.00 8.97
C LEU A 48 -2.69 -2.52 8.75
N ILE A 49 -2.89 -3.31 9.81
CA ILE A 49 -3.03 -4.76 9.72
C ILE A 49 -4.25 -5.11 8.87
N GLU A 50 -5.44 -4.61 9.23
CA GLU A 50 -6.69 -4.80 8.46
C GLU A 50 -6.49 -4.42 6.98
N TYR A 51 -5.87 -3.25 6.76
CA TYR A 51 -5.63 -2.73 5.42
C TYR A 51 -4.69 -3.63 4.61
N SER A 52 -3.68 -4.21 5.24
CA SER A 52 -2.72 -5.11 4.59
C SER A 52 -3.36 -6.44 4.19
N GLU A 53 -4.24 -6.98 5.04
CA GLU A 53 -4.99 -8.22 4.78
C GLU A 53 -5.95 -8.03 3.60
N ASP A 54 -6.72 -6.94 3.60
CA ASP A 54 -7.59 -6.53 2.49
C ASP A 54 -6.83 -6.36 1.17
N TRP A 55 -5.64 -5.76 1.25
CA TRP A 55 -4.78 -5.54 0.09
C TRP A 55 -4.29 -6.85 -0.53
N SER A 56 -3.91 -7.80 0.32
CA SER A 56 -3.39 -9.10 -0.10
C SER A 56 -4.45 -9.98 -0.78
N THR A 57 -5.73 -9.82 -0.40
CA THR A 57 -6.79 -10.76 -0.80
C THR A 57 -7.62 -10.29 -1.99
N SER A 58 -7.90 -8.98 -2.13
CA SER A 58 -8.86 -8.52 -3.15
C SER A 58 -8.60 -7.13 -3.76
N ARG A 59 -7.66 -6.35 -3.23
CA ARG A 59 -7.43 -4.95 -3.68
C ARG A 59 -6.02 -4.66 -4.19
N CYS A 60 -5.23 -5.70 -4.49
CA CYS A 60 -3.85 -5.53 -4.92
C CYS A 60 -3.74 -4.71 -6.22
N TYR A 61 -3.19 -3.50 -6.14
CA TYR A 61 -3.11 -2.56 -7.27
C TYR A 61 -2.18 -3.03 -8.39
N ILE A 62 -1.11 -3.75 -8.02
CA ILE A 62 -0.17 -4.40 -8.92
C ILE A 62 -0.08 -5.87 -8.53
N ASN A 63 -0.45 -6.76 -9.44
CA ASN A 63 -0.47 -8.19 -9.16
C ASN A 63 0.96 -8.73 -8.88
N PRO A 64 1.15 -9.52 -7.80
CA PRO A 64 2.45 -10.13 -7.47
C PRO A 64 3.03 -10.97 -8.60
N ASN A 65 2.19 -11.70 -9.34
CA ASN A 65 2.63 -12.54 -10.46
C ASN A 65 3.22 -11.68 -11.59
N THR A 66 2.61 -10.51 -11.85
CA THR A 66 3.12 -9.56 -12.84
C THR A 66 4.47 -8.98 -12.39
N LEU A 67 4.64 -8.69 -11.11
CA LEU A 67 5.91 -8.23 -10.55
C LEU A 67 7.01 -9.30 -10.68
N GLN A 68 6.69 -10.57 -10.42
CA GLN A 68 7.62 -11.69 -10.62
C GLN A 68 8.05 -11.81 -12.08
N GLN A 69 7.12 -11.78 -13.03
CA GLN A 69 7.44 -11.81 -14.47
C GLN A 69 8.37 -10.66 -14.89
N VAL A 70 8.15 -9.44 -14.38
CA VAL A 70 9.02 -8.29 -14.65
C VAL A 70 10.42 -8.53 -14.07
N LYS A 71 10.51 -9.07 -12.85
CA LYS A 71 11.78 -9.39 -12.19
C LYS A 71 12.57 -10.44 -12.97
N GLU A 72 11.93 -11.52 -13.40
CA GLU A 72 12.56 -12.59 -14.17
C GLU A 72 13.04 -12.10 -15.55
N LYS A 73 12.23 -11.32 -16.26
CA LYS A 73 12.64 -10.72 -17.55
C LYS A 73 13.87 -9.83 -17.39
N ARG A 74 13.95 -9.07 -16.29
CA ARG A 74 15.14 -8.24 -15.99
C ARG A 74 16.36 -9.09 -15.69
N GLN A 75 16.24 -10.14 -14.88
CA GLN A 75 17.37 -11.03 -14.58
C GLN A 75 17.93 -11.69 -15.85
N LYS A 76 17.05 -12.15 -16.76
CA LYS A 76 17.45 -12.73 -18.05
C LYS A 76 18.09 -11.74 -19.01
N SER A 77 17.84 -10.43 -18.86
CA SER A 77 18.45 -9.40 -19.71
C SER A 77 19.81 -8.90 -19.21
N VAL A 78 20.16 -9.23 -17.97
CA VAL A 78 21.43 -8.82 -17.32
C VAL A 78 22.46 -9.96 -17.34
N ALA A 79 22.00 -11.21 -17.47
CA ALA A 79 22.84 -12.38 -17.77
C ALA A 79 23.08 -12.50 -19.28
#